data_AF-A0A8C2HM77-F1
#
_entry.id   AF-A0A8C2HM77-F1
#
_cell.length_a   1.000
_cell.length_b   1.000
_cell.length_c   1.000
_cell.angle_alpha   90.00
_cell.angle_beta   90.00
_cell.angle_gamma   90.00
#
_symmetry.space_group_name_H-M   'P 1'
#
loop_
_entity.id
_entity.type
_entity.pdbx_description
1 polymer ?
#
loop_
_entity_poly.entity_id
_entity_poly.type
_entity_poly.pdbx_seq_one_letter_code
_entity_poly.pdbx_strand_id
1 'polypeptide(L)' 'LAKKVKPPFVPVIQSSSDVSNFDDEFTSEAPVLTPPREPRPLTQDEQDLFADFDYIADWC' A
#
# COMPACT_ATOMS: atom_id res chain seq x y z
N LEU A 1 -10.82 22.50 3.61
CA LEU A 1 -11.76 22.07 4.68
C LEU A 1 -10.94 21.61 5.90
N ALA A 2 -10.97 22.34 7.01
CA ALA A 2 -10.11 22.09 8.18
C ALA A 2 -10.62 20.96 9.13
N LYS A 3 -11.28 19.92 8.59
CA LYS A 3 -11.88 18.78 9.34
C LYS A 3 -12.71 19.20 10.59
N LYS A 4 -13.38 20.36 10.54
CA LYS A 4 -14.11 20.95 11.68
C LYS A 4 -15.53 20.38 11.90
N VAL A 5 -16.07 19.66 10.93
CA VAL A 5 -17.42 19.09 10.97
C VAL A 5 -17.32 17.57 11.08
N LYS A 6 -18.06 16.97 12.00
CA LYS A 6 -18.10 15.51 12.18
C LYS A 6 -18.76 14.86 10.95
N PRO A 7 -18.14 13.83 10.35
CA PRO A 7 -18.78 13.08 9.26
C PRO A 7 -20.07 12.39 9.73
N PRO A 8 -21.06 12.20 8.84
CA PRO A 8 -22.30 11.50 9.17
C PRO A 8 -22.08 10.00 9.44
N PHE A 9 -20.96 9.44 8.97
CA PHE A 9 -20.55 8.05 9.20
C PHE A 9 -19.10 8.02 9.69
N VAL A 10 -18.85 7.21 10.72
CA VAL A 10 -17.52 6.94 11.25
C VAL A 10 -17.34 5.41 11.24
N PRO A 11 -16.33 4.87 10.54
CA PRO A 11 -16.11 3.43 10.48
C PRO A 11 -15.76 2.88 11.88
N VAL A 12 -16.16 1.63 12.13
CA VAL A 12 -15.77 0.92 13.35
C VAL A 12 -14.34 0.42 13.17
N ILE A 13 -13.47 0.72 14.13
CA ILE A 13 -12.07 0.30 14.15
C ILE A 13 -11.80 -0.32 15.52
N GLN A 14 -11.42 -1.59 15.54
CA GLN A 14 -11.23 -2.39 16.75
C GLN A 14 -9.81 -2.31 17.31
N SER A 15 -8.81 -2.09 16.45
CA SER A 15 -7.40 -2.03 16.82
C SER A 15 -6.56 -1.30 15.76
N SER A 16 -5.27 -1.07 16.04
CA SER A 16 -4.35 -0.40 15.09
C SER A 16 -4.07 -1.20 13.82
N SER A 17 -4.30 -2.52 13.83
CA SER A 17 -4.13 -3.42 12.69
C SER A 17 -5.47 -3.99 12.20
N ASP A 18 -6.58 -3.33 12.52
CA ASP A 18 -7.90 -3.77 12.09
C ASP A 18 -8.06 -3.58 10.58
N VAL A 19 -8.30 -4.69 9.89
CA VAL A 19 -8.53 -4.75 8.44
C VAL A 19 -9.96 -5.15 8.07
N SER A 20 -10.88 -5.18 9.04
CA SER A 20 -12.27 -5.65 8.84
C SER A 20 -13.12 -4.78 7.91
N ASN A 21 -12.67 -3.58 7.57
CA ASN A 21 -13.32 -2.69 6.59
C ASN A 21 -12.80 -2.92 5.15
N PHE A 22 -11.88 -3.86 4.95
CA PHE A 22 -11.38 -4.31 3.66
C PHE A 22 -11.96 -5.69 3.32
N ASP A 23 -11.84 -6.12 2.07
CA ASP A 23 -12.33 -7.45 1.65
C ASP A 23 -11.45 -8.56 2.23
N ASP A 24 -12.09 -9.59 2.78
CA ASP A 24 -11.44 -10.76 3.36
C ASP A 24 -10.67 -11.57 2.31
N GLU A 25 -11.09 -11.50 1.03
CA GLU A 25 -10.38 -12.12 -0.09
C GLU A 25 -8.90 -11.72 -0.11
N PHE A 26 -8.57 -10.46 0.22
CA PHE A 26 -7.20 -9.96 0.23
C PHE A 26 -6.53 -10.05 1.60
N THR A 27 -7.26 -9.75 2.67
CA THR A 27 -6.64 -9.67 4.02
C THR A 27 -6.32 -11.03 4.63
N SER A 28 -6.91 -12.10 4.08
CA SER A 28 -6.61 -13.49 4.47
C SER A 28 -5.39 -14.08 3.76
N GLU A 29 -4.88 -13.43 2.70
CA GLU A 29 -3.68 -13.86 2.00
C GLU A 29 -2.41 -13.65 2.84
N ALA A 30 -1.35 -14.41 2.51
CA ALA A 30 -0.05 -14.21 3.14
C ALA A 30 0.56 -12.87 2.67
N PRO A 31 1.01 -11.98 3.58
CA PRO A 31 1.56 -10.67 3.22
C PRO A 31 3.01 -10.78 2.72
N VAL A 32 3.19 -11.30 1.50
CA VAL A 32 4.50 -11.55 0.89
C VAL A 32 4.63 -10.88 -0.48
N LEU A 33 5.85 -10.48 -0.84
CA LEU A 33 6.16 -10.03 -2.19
C LEU A 33 6.38 -11.26 -3.07
N THR A 34 5.35 -11.65 -3.82
CA THR A 34 5.42 -12.77 -4.76
C THR A 34 6.43 -12.46 -5.88
N PRO A 35 7.45 -13.30 -6.11
CA PRO A 35 8.40 -13.10 -7.21
C PRO A 35 7.70 -13.09 -8.58
N PRO A 36 8.29 -12.45 -9.61
CA PRO A 36 7.73 -12.46 -10.95
C PRO A 36 7.68 -13.89 -11.52
N ARG A 37 6.67 -14.13 -12.37
CA ARG A 37 6.45 -15.44 -13.00
C ARG A 37 7.64 -15.90 -13.84
N GLU A 38 8.30 -14.96 -14.51
CA GLU A 38 9.52 -15.21 -15.29
C GLU A 38 10.73 -14.80 -14.45
N PRO A 39 11.62 -15.74 -14.08
CA PRO A 39 12.82 -15.45 -13.30
C PRO A 39 13.93 -14.82 -14.16
N ARG A 40 13.58 -13.90 -15.06
CA ARG A 40 14.53 -13.15 -15.88
C ARG A 40 14.90 -11.87 -15.12
N PRO A 41 16.17 -11.66 -14.76
CA PRO A 41 16.62 -10.37 -14.25
C PRO A 41 16.39 -9.27 -15.29
N LEU A 42 16.01 -8.09 -14.82
CA LEU A 42 15.98 -6.89 -15.67
C LEU A 42 17.41 -6.50 -16.08
N THR A 43 17.56 -5.96 -17.29
CA THR A 43 18.83 -5.35 -17.73
C THR A 43 19.08 -4.03 -17.00
N GLN A 44 20.29 -3.47 -17.14
CA GLN A 44 20.59 -2.16 -16.54
C GLN A 44 19.67 -1.07 -17.10
N ASP A 45 19.52 -1.00 -18.42
CA ASP A 45 18.64 -0.01 -19.07
C ASP A 45 17.16 -0.14 -18.61
N GLU A 46 16.68 -1.36 -18.34
CA GLU A 46 15.33 -1.59 -17.77
C GLU A 46 15.23 -1.11 -16.32
N GLN A 47 16.28 -1.30 -15.52
CA GLN A 47 16.34 -0.82 -14.13
C GLN A 47 16.44 0.72 -14.06
N ASP A 48 17.14 1.34 -15.01
CA ASP A 48 17.32 2.80 -15.05
C ASP A 48 15.99 3.54 -15.26
N LEU A 49 14.95 2.86 -15.77
CA LEU A 49 13.59 3.41 -15.85
C LEU A 49 12.98 3.72 -14.46
N PHE A 50 13.54 3.16 -13.38
CA PHE A 50 13.09 3.37 -12.00
C PHE A 50 13.97 4.36 -11.21
N ALA A 51 14.95 5.03 -11.83
CA ALA A 51 15.98 5.82 -11.15
C ALA A 51 15.44 6.91 -10.19
N ASP A 52 14.25 7.45 -10.46
CA ASP A 52 13.61 8.50 -9.67
C ASP A 52 12.26 8.05 -9.08
N PHE A 53 12.08 6.75 -8.85
CA PHE A 53 10.84 6.20 -8.28
C PHE A 53 10.67 6.54 -6.79
N ASP A 54 11.77 6.56 -6.04
CA ASP A 54 11.74 6.76 -4.60
C ASP A 54 11.36 8.20 -4.24
N TYR A 55 10.40 8.34 -3.32
CA TYR A 55 9.94 9.62 -2.80
C TYR A 55 9.69 9.53 -1.31
N ILE A 56 10.16 10.54 -0.57
CA ILE A 56 9.85 10.73 0.85
C ILE A 56 9.10 12.05 0.96
N ALA A 57 7.93 12.02 1.59
CA ALA A 57 7.16 13.24 1.80
C ALA A 57 7.89 14.19 2.75
N ASP A 58 7.84 15.49 2.46
CA ASP A 58 8.52 16.54 3.26
C ASP A 58 8.11 16.56 4.74
N TRP A 59 6.95 15.96 5.07
CA TRP A 59 6.40 15.89 6.42
C TRP A 59 6.63 14.52 7.10
N CYS A 60 7.47 13.67 6.51
CA CYS A 60 7.82 12.36 7.07
C CYS A 60 8.81 12.47 8.24
#